data_AF-A0A7J8DN91-F1
#
_entry.id   AF-A0A7J8DN91-F1
#
_cell.length_a   1.000
_cell.length_b   1.000
_cell.length_c   1.000
_cell.angle_alpha   90.00
_cell.angle_beta   90.00
_cell.angle_gamma   90.00
#
_symmetry.space_group_name_H-M   'P 1'
#
loop_
_entity.id
_entity.type
_entity.pdbx_description
1 polymer ?
#
loop_
_entity_poly.entity_id
_entity_poly.type
_entity_poly.pdbx_seq_one_letter_code
_entity_poly.pdbx_strand_id
1 'polypeptide(L)'
;MCKKTRDLRRQLRKAIIDHVSDSFLDTTVPLLVLIEAAKNGREKEIKEYAAIFREHTNRLVEVANLACSMSTNEDGIKIVKLAANHLETLCPQVINAALALAARPKSQVVKKTMEMYKCTWENHIHVLTEAVDDITSIDDFLAVSESHILEDVNKCIIALRDQDADNLDRAAGAIRGRAARVAHIVTGEMDSYEPGAYTEGVMRNVNFLTSTAIPEFVTQVNVALEALNRNSLDVFDDNQFVDISKKIYDTIHDIRCSVMMIRKLLIIFTYTVLYLEECYL
;
A
#
# COMPACT_ATOMS: atom_id res chain seq x y z
N MET A 1 4.86 -30.53 18.96
CA MET A 1 3.71 -29.58 18.93
C MET A 1 4.13 -28.14 18.63
N CYS A 2 5.25 -27.63 19.15
CA CYS A 2 5.70 -26.25 18.96
C CYS A 2 5.91 -25.80 17.48
N LYS A 3 6.39 -26.68 16.59
CA LYS A 3 6.61 -26.37 15.17
C LYS A 3 5.32 -26.04 14.41
N LYS A 4 4.26 -26.85 14.59
CA LYS A 4 2.96 -26.64 13.91
C LYS A 4 2.28 -25.33 14.33
N THR A 5 2.34 -24.98 15.62
CA THR A 5 1.80 -23.70 16.13
C THR A 5 2.58 -22.50 15.59
N ARG A 6 3.91 -22.62 15.46
CA ARG A 6 4.75 -21.57 14.86
C ARG A 6 4.46 -21.40 13.36
N ASP A 7 4.29 -22.50 12.63
CA ASP A 7 3.98 -22.48 11.20
C ASP A 7 2.59 -21.88 10.95
N LEU A 8 1.58 -22.21 11.79
CA LEU A 8 0.26 -21.59 11.73
C LEU A 8 0.31 -20.07 11.98
N ARG A 9 1.04 -19.63 13.02
CA ARG A 9 1.22 -18.18 13.27
C ARG A 9 1.88 -17.46 12.09
N ARG A 10 2.84 -18.10 11.43
CA ARG A 10 3.48 -17.54 10.23
C ARG A 10 2.49 -17.42 9.07
N GLN A 11 1.65 -18.43 8.84
CA GLN A 11 0.60 -18.37 7.81
C GLN A 11 -0.44 -17.30 8.10
N LEU A 12 -0.88 -17.18 9.37
CA LEU A 12 -1.81 -16.12 9.80
C LEU A 12 -1.23 -14.72 9.59
N ARG A 13 0.03 -14.50 9.98
CA ARG A 13 0.69 -13.22 9.72
C ARG A 13 0.72 -12.92 8.23
N LYS A 14 1.14 -13.88 7.39
CA LYS A 14 1.15 -13.69 5.93
C LYS A 14 -0.24 -13.30 5.41
N ALA A 15 -1.29 -14.03 5.77
CA ALA A 15 -2.65 -13.76 5.31
C ALA A 15 -3.16 -12.37 5.73
N ILE A 16 -2.81 -11.90 6.94
CA ILE A 16 -3.18 -10.56 7.38
C ILE A 16 -2.38 -9.50 6.63
N ILE A 17 -1.08 -9.72 6.40
CA ILE A 17 -0.28 -8.80 5.60
C ILE A 17 -0.76 -8.77 4.14
N ASP A 18 -1.24 -9.88 3.59
CA ASP A 18 -1.89 -9.90 2.28
C ASP A 18 -3.09 -8.93 2.28
N HIS A 19 -3.95 -8.99 3.30
CA HIS A 19 -5.06 -8.06 3.47
C HIS A 19 -4.65 -6.60 3.68
N VAL A 20 -3.57 -6.33 4.44
CA VAL A 20 -3.01 -5.00 4.66
C VAL A 20 -2.46 -4.42 3.36
N SER A 21 -1.72 -5.23 2.61
CA SER A 21 -1.12 -4.85 1.32
C SER A 21 -2.20 -4.46 0.32
N ASP A 22 -3.30 -5.22 0.25
CA ASP A 22 -4.39 -4.97 -0.70
C ASP A 22 -5.33 -3.85 -0.28
N SER A 23 -5.78 -3.85 0.98
CA SER A 23 -6.86 -2.95 1.40
C SER A 23 -6.40 -1.50 1.53
N PHE A 24 -5.12 -1.28 1.83
CA PHE A 24 -4.51 0.04 1.94
C PHE A 24 -3.74 0.46 0.67
N LEU A 25 -3.94 -0.24 -0.45
CA LEU A 25 -3.32 0.13 -1.73
C LEU A 25 -4.02 1.32 -2.40
N ASP A 26 -5.35 1.30 -2.41
CA ASP A 26 -6.18 2.38 -2.95
C ASP A 26 -7.28 2.75 -1.94
N THR A 27 -7.01 3.81 -1.19
CA THR A 27 -7.89 4.31 -0.14
C THR A 27 -8.67 5.57 -0.56
N THR A 28 -8.40 6.09 -1.76
CA THR A 28 -8.90 7.41 -2.21
C THR A 28 -10.03 7.30 -3.24
N VAL A 29 -10.00 6.29 -4.10
CA VAL A 29 -10.95 6.17 -5.22
C VAL A 29 -12.41 6.12 -4.75
N PRO A 30 -12.82 5.34 -3.74
CA PRO A 30 -14.21 5.31 -3.29
C PRO A 30 -14.74 6.68 -2.85
N LEU A 31 -13.90 7.50 -2.22
CA LEU A 31 -14.24 8.86 -1.83
C LEU A 31 -14.38 9.78 -3.04
N LEU A 32 -13.43 9.71 -3.98
CA LEU A 32 -13.45 10.55 -5.19
C LEU A 32 -14.68 10.27 -6.05
N VAL A 33 -15.04 8.99 -6.24
CA VAL A 33 -16.24 8.59 -6.98
C VAL A 33 -17.51 9.10 -6.29
N LEU A 34 -17.59 8.99 -4.96
CA LEU A 34 -18.69 9.53 -4.17
C LEU A 34 -18.84 11.06 -4.33
N ILE A 35 -17.74 11.79 -4.23
CA ILE A 35 -17.71 13.26 -4.38
C ILE A 35 -18.09 13.67 -5.81
N GLU A 36 -17.62 12.94 -6.82
CA GLU A 36 -17.94 13.24 -8.21
C GLU A 36 -19.41 12.97 -8.52
N ALA A 37 -20.00 11.90 -7.99
CA ALA A 37 -21.45 11.69 -8.05
C ALA A 37 -22.24 12.83 -7.38
N ALA A 38 -21.76 13.30 -6.22
CA ALA A 38 -22.36 14.40 -5.48
C ALA A 38 -22.29 15.74 -6.24
N LYS A 39 -21.15 16.07 -6.83
CA LYS A 39 -20.97 17.30 -7.63
C LYS A 39 -21.92 17.37 -8.82
N ASN A 40 -22.22 16.22 -9.43
CA ASN A 40 -23.12 16.10 -10.56
C ASN A 40 -24.60 16.03 -10.18
N GLY A 41 -24.95 16.08 -8.88
CA GLY A 41 -26.34 16.02 -8.42
C GLY A 41 -27.03 14.69 -8.69
N ARG A 42 -26.27 13.59 -8.81
CA ARG A 42 -26.79 12.25 -9.12
C ARG A 42 -27.38 11.60 -7.86
N GLU A 43 -28.53 12.10 -7.38
CA GLU A 43 -29.16 11.68 -6.12
C GLU A 43 -29.56 10.19 -6.06
N LYS A 44 -29.76 9.54 -7.22
CA LYS A 44 -30.06 8.10 -7.26
C LYS A 44 -28.80 7.26 -7.04
N GLU A 45 -27.73 7.58 -7.77
CA GLU A 45 -26.46 6.85 -7.74
C GLU A 45 -25.66 7.11 -6.45
N ILE A 46 -25.82 8.29 -5.83
CA ILE A 46 -25.06 8.63 -4.62
C ILE A 46 -25.32 7.66 -3.46
N LYS A 47 -26.50 7.04 -3.39
CA LYS A 47 -26.80 6.05 -2.36
C LYS A 47 -25.99 4.76 -2.54
N GLU A 48 -25.77 4.36 -3.79
CA GLU A 48 -24.95 3.19 -4.15
C GLU A 48 -23.48 3.49 -3.86
N TYR A 49 -22.96 4.65 -4.32
CA TYR A 49 -21.58 5.05 -4.02
C TYR A 49 -21.33 5.27 -2.52
N ALA A 50 -22.31 5.77 -1.76
CA ALA A 50 -22.21 5.87 -0.31
C ALA A 50 -22.15 4.50 0.38
N ALA A 51 -22.85 3.48 -0.17
CA ALA A 51 -22.74 2.11 0.31
C ALA A 51 -21.36 1.53 0.01
N ILE A 52 -20.82 1.71 -1.20
CA ILE A 52 -19.47 1.28 -1.60
C ILE A 52 -18.41 1.94 -0.70
N PHE A 53 -18.50 3.25 -0.48
CA PHE A 53 -17.58 3.98 0.40
C PHE A 53 -17.63 3.47 1.85
N ARG A 54 -18.83 3.20 2.38
CA ARG A 54 -18.99 2.62 3.72
C ARG A 54 -18.43 1.20 3.81
N GLU A 55 -18.68 0.36 2.81
CA GLU A 55 -18.14 -1.00 2.77
C GLU A 55 -16.61 -1.00 2.72
N HIS A 56 -16.02 -0.13 1.88
CA HIS A 56 -14.58 0.05 1.83
C HIS A 56 -14.01 0.53 3.19
N THR A 57 -14.68 1.46 3.86
CA THR A 57 -14.32 1.91 5.21
C THR A 57 -14.34 0.76 6.21
N ASN A 58 -15.42 -0.02 6.22
CA ASN A 58 -15.55 -1.16 7.14
C ASN A 58 -14.44 -2.19 6.90
N ARG A 59 -14.07 -2.43 5.64
CA ARG A 59 -12.95 -3.31 5.28
C ARG A 59 -11.62 -2.79 5.83
N LEU A 60 -11.33 -1.49 5.71
CA LEU A 60 -10.11 -0.89 6.28
C LEU A 60 -10.04 -1.10 7.80
N VAL A 61 -11.15 -0.86 8.49
CA VAL A 61 -11.28 -1.04 9.95
C VAL A 61 -11.12 -2.52 10.34
N GLU A 62 -11.74 -3.43 9.60
CA GLU A 62 -11.60 -4.87 9.82
C GLU A 62 -10.14 -5.32 9.69
N VAL A 63 -9.47 -4.91 8.62
CA VAL A 63 -8.06 -5.25 8.38
C VAL A 63 -7.14 -4.64 9.44
N ALA A 64 -7.40 -3.41 9.88
CA ALA A 64 -6.67 -2.80 10.98
C ALA A 64 -6.83 -3.59 12.29
N ASN A 65 -8.04 -4.06 12.61
CA ASN A 65 -8.29 -4.90 13.77
C ASN A 65 -7.64 -6.28 13.66
N LEU A 66 -7.58 -6.87 12.46
CA LEU A 66 -6.83 -8.10 12.20
C LEU A 66 -5.34 -7.89 12.45
N ALA A 67 -4.75 -6.79 11.98
CA ALA A 67 -3.36 -6.43 12.27
C ALA A 67 -3.11 -6.31 13.78
N CYS A 68 -4.01 -5.66 14.53
CA CYS A 68 -3.94 -5.60 15.99
C CYS A 68 -3.93 -6.99 16.66
N SER A 69 -4.68 -7.96 16.12
CA SER A 69 -4.79 -9.29 16.74
C SER A 69 -3.48 -10.09 16.74
N MET A 70 -2.55 -9.76 15.83
CA MET A 70 -1.25 -10.44 15.70
C MET A 70 -0.09 -9.64 16.28
N SER A 71 -0.29 -8.37 16.60
CA SER A 71 0.75 -7.53 17.20
C SER A 71 0.87 -7.80 18.70
N THR A 72 2.09 -7.63 19.22
CA THR A 72 2.39 -7.62 20.66
C THR A 72 2.69 -6.22 21.17
N ASN A 73 2.64 -5.19 20.30
CA ASN A 73 2.87 -3.80 20.66
C ASN A 73 1.57 -3.20 21.24
N GLU A 74 1.42 -3.22 22.57
CA GLU A 74 0.20 -2.75 23.23
C GLU A 74 -0.14 -1.29 22.93
N ASP A 75 0.87 -0.41 22.88
CA ASP A 75 0.65 1.01 22.62
C ASP A 75 0.31 1.27 21.16
N GLY A 76 0.99 0.61 20.23
CA GLY A 76 0.64 0.64 18.80
C GLY A 76 -0.79 0.13 18.56
N ILE A 77 -1.20 -0.95 19.23
CA ILE A 77 -2.58 -1.47 19.14
C ILE A 77 -3.61 -0.42 19.62
N LYS A 78 -3.32 0.32 20.69
CA LYS A 78 -4.22 1.40 21.17
C LYS A 78 -4.34 2.51 20.13
N ILE A 79 -3.22 2.90 19.51
CA ILE A 79 -3.19 3.94 18.46
C ILE A 79 -4.02 3.51 17.24
N VAL A 80 -3.83 2.28 16.75
CA VAL A 80 -4.60 1.74 15.62
C VAL A 80 -6.10 1.71 15.93
N LYS A 81 -6.49 1.22 17.11
CA LYS A 81 -7.90 1.17 17.51
C LYS A 81 -8.52 2.56 17.61
N LEU A 82 -7.78 3.54 18.14
CA LEU A 82 -8.24 4.92 18.20
C LEU A 82 -8.43 5.51 16.79
N ALA A 83 -7.45 5.31 15.89
CA ALA A 83 -7.52 5.76 14.51
C ALA A 83 -8.70 5.11 13.75
N ALA A 84 -8.91 3.81 13.93
CA ALA A 84 -10.02 3.07 13.32
C ALA A 84 -11.39 3.60 13.81
N ASN A 85 -11.54 3.82 15.12
CA ASN A 85 -12.75 4.41 15.69
C ASN A 85 -13.03 5.82 15.14
N HIS A 86 -12.00 6.65 14.97
CA HIS A 86 -12.16 7.97 14.34
C HIS A 86 -12.67 7.83 12.89
N LEU A 87 -12.16 6.86 12.13
CA LEU A 87 -12.60 6.64 10.76
C LEU A 87 -14.07 6.18 10.70
N GLU A 88 -14.48 5.27 11.58
CA GLU A 88 -15.88 4.81 11.68
C GLU A 88 -16.84 5.96 12.04
N THR A 89 -16.45 6.83 12.97
CA THR A 89 -17.28 7.98 13.39
C THR A 89 -17.33 9.09 12.33
N LEU A 90 -16.28 9.23 11.52
CA LEU A 90 -16.20 10.21 10.44
C LEU A 90 -16.97 9.78 9.19
N CYS A 91 -17.01 8.48 8.88
CA CYS A 91 -17.65 7.91 7.69
C CYS A 91 -19.08 8.43 7.44
N PRO A 92 -20.03 8.38 8.40
CA PRO A 92 -21.38 8.91 8.17
C PRO A 92 -21.41 10.42 7.93
N GLN A 93 -20.45 11.18 8.49
CA GLN A 93 -20.39 12.63 8.29
C GLN A 93 -19.96 12.99 6.86
N VAL A 94 -18.97 12.26 6.32
CA VAL A 94 -18.53 12.38 4.92
C VAL A 94 -19.68 12.05 3.96
N ILE A 95 -20.40 10.95 4.24
CA ILE A 95 -21.58 10.56 3.44
C ILE A 95 -22.65 11.66 3.49
N ASN A 96 -22.94 12.20 4.67
CA ASN A 96 -23.94 13.26 4.82
C ASN A 96 -23.53 14.55 4.09
N ALA A 97 -22.24 14.91 4.12
CA ALA A 97 -21.72 16.04 3.35
C ALA A 97 -21.87 15.82 1.84
N ALA A 98 -21.63 14.60 1.36
CA ALA A 98 -21.82 14.23 -0.04
C ALA A 98 -23.32 14.31 -0.44
N LEU A 99 -24.22 13.79 0.41
CA LEU A 99 -25.67 13.88 0.18
C LEU A 99 -26.16 15.33 0.15
N ALA A 100 -25.67 16.17 1.06
CA ALA A 100 -25.99 17.61 1.05
C ALA A 100 -25.49 18.29 -0.23
N LEU A 101 -24.31 17.90 -0.71
CA LEU A 101 -23.75 18.42 -1.96
C LEU A 101 -24.58 17.98 -3.17
N ALA A 102 -25.02 16.72 -3.22
CA ALA A 102 -25.90 16.23 -4.28
C ALA A 102 -27.24 16.96 -4.34
N ALA A 103 -27.82 17.29 -3.19
CA ALA A 103 -29.07 18.06 -3.12
C ALA A 103 -28.88 19.53 -3.51
N ARG A 104 -27.68 20.10 -3.33
CA ARG A 104 -27.39 21.52 -3.58
C ARG A 104 -26.03 21.71 -4.29
N PRO A 105 -25.84 21.19 -5.51
CA PRO A 105 -24.53 21.11 -6.16
C PRO A 105 -23.97 22.47 -6.58
N LYS A 106 -24.81 23.51 -6.65
CA LYS A 106 -24.39 24.89 -6.96
C LYS A 106 -23.96 25.70 -5.73
N SER A 107 -24.25 25.21 -4.52
CA SER A 107 -23.97 25.95 -3.28
C SER A 107 -22.48 25.95 -2.96
N GLN A 108 -21.86 27.13 -2.93
CA GLN A 108 -20.44 27.28 -2.58
C GLN A 108 -20.15 26.88 -1.13
N VAL A 109 -21.09 27.12 -0.22
CA VAL A 109 -20.95 26.73 1.18
C VAL A 109 -20.85 25.21 1.30
N VAL A 110 -21.76 24.48 0.63
CA VAL A 110 -21.79 23.01 0.70
C VAL A 110 -20.58 22.39 0.00
N LYS A 111 -20.11 22.98 -1.11
CA LYS A 111 -18.84 22.57 -1.74
C LYS A 111 -17.65 22.70 -0.79
N LYS A 112 -17.54 23.82 -0.08
CA LYS A 112 -16.47 24.01 0.92
C LYS A 112 -16.59 23.02 2.08
N THR A 113 -17.80 22.71 2.53
CA THR A 113 -18.03 21.68 3.55
C THR A 113 -17.58 20.30 3.09
N MET A 114 -17.90 19.91 1.85
CA MET A 114 -17.44 18.62 1.29
C MET A 114 -15.92 18.57 1.18
N GLU A 115 -15.27 19.64 0.71
CA GLU A 115 -13.80 19.68 0.60
C GLU A 115 -13.14 19.59 1.98
N MET A 116 -13.71 20.26 3.00
CA MET A 116 -13.23 20.12 4.38
C MET A 116 -13.28 18.65 4.84
N TYR A 117 -14.42 17.98 4.66
CA TYR A 117 -14.57 16.57 5.05
C TYR A 117 -13.66 15.63 4.24
N LYS A 118 -13.40 15.94 2.97
CA LYS A 118 -12.45 15.20 2.13
C LYS A 118 -11.04 15.28 2.73
N CYS A 119 -10.53 16.49 3.01
CA CYS A 119 -9.21 16.66 3.61
C CYS A 119 -9.12 15.98 4.98
N THR A 120 -10.18 16.10 5.81
CA THR A 120 -10.23 15.41 7.11
C THR A 120 -10.19 13.90 6.95
N TRP A 121 -10.92 13.33 5.99
CA TRP A 121 -10.91 11.91 5.70
C TRP A 121 -9.53 11.42 5.27
N GLU A 122 -8.91 12.09 4.29
CA GLU A 122 -7.57 11.76 3.79
C GLU A 122 -6.53 11.75 4.92
N ASN A 123 -6.60 12.73 5.83
CA ASN A 123 -5.72 12.77 7.01
C ASN A 123 -5.97 11.58 7.96
N HIS A 124 -7.22 11.22 8.25
CA HIS A 124 -7.53 10.08 9.13
C HIS A 124 -7.14 8.74 8.52
N ILE A 125 -7.30 8.58 7.20
CA ILE A 125 -6.82 7.42 6.46
C ILE A 125 -5.30 7.31 6.56
N HIS A 126 -4.58 8.42 6.37
CA HIS A 126 -3.13 8.44 6.50
C HIS A 126 -2.70 8.01 7.91
N VAL A 127 -3.28 8.61 8.96
CA VAL A 127 -2.98 8.24 10.36
C VAL A 127 -3.26 6.76 10.64
N LEU A 128 -4.37 6.20 10.14
CA LEU A 128 -4.66 4.78 10.30
C LEU A 128 -3.63 3.91 9.57
N THR A 129 -3.22 4.31 8.37
CA THR A 129 -2.25 3.57 7.55
C THR A 129 -0.89 3.51 8.26
N GLU A 130 -0.37 4.65 8.72
CA GLU A 130 0.89 4.72 9.48
C GLU A 130 0.81 3.86 10.75
N ALA A 131 -0.29 3.98 11.52
CA ALA A 131 -0.44 3.19 12.75
C ALA A 131 -0.49 1.69 12.49
N VAL A 132 -1.09 1.25 11.37
CA VAL A 132 -1.12 -0.16 10.96
C VAL A 132 0.27 -0.62 10.51
N ASP A 133 1.00 0.23 9.79
CA ASP A 133 2.36 -0.05 9.34
C ASP A 133 3.32 -0.18 10.55
N ASP A 134 3.19 0.65 11.58
CA ASP A 134 3.99 0.61 12.82
C ASP A 134 3.86 -0.69 13.63
N ILE A 135 2.68 -1.34 13.56
CA ILE A 135 2.46 -2.64 14.23
C ILE A 135 2.72 -3.83 13.32
N THR A 136 3.07 -3.58 12.05
CA THR A 136 3.34 -4.57 11.03
C THR A 136 4.84 -4.80 10.91
N SER A 137 5.28 -6.06 10.88
CA SER A 137 6.70 -6.36 10.69
C SER A 137 7.13 -6.03 9.26
N ILE A 138 8.18 -5.21 9.12
CA ILE A 138 8.76 -4.89 7.81
C ILE A 138 9.21 -6.15 7.04
N ASP A 139 9.69 -7.21 7.72
CA ASP A 139 10.10 -8.45 7.07
C ASP A 139 8.92 -9.15 6.39
N ASP A 140 7.80 -9.25 7.11
CA ASP A 140 6.58 -9.90 6.61
C ASP A 140 5.97 -9.03 5.51
N PHE A 141 5.96 -7.69 5.67
CA PHE A 141 5.51 -6.74 4.65
C PHE A 141 6.31 -6.85 3.35
N LEU A 142 7.64 -6.77 3.40
CA LEU A 142 8.48 -6.83 2.21
C LEU A 142 8.36 -8.18 1.50
N ALA A 143 8.25 -9.28 2.23
CA ALA A 143 8.08 -10.61 1.64
C ALA A 143 6.74 -10.77 0.91
N VAL A 144 5.65 -10.22 1.46
CA VAL A 144 4.33 -10.20 0.82
C VAL A 144 4.32 -9.26 -0.38
N SER A 145 4.82 -8.03 -0.22
CA SER A 145 4.88 -7.05 -1.32
C SER A 145 5.72 -7.56 -2.49
N GLU A 146 6.86 -8.22 -2.25
CA GLU A 146 7.64 -8.87 -3.32
C GLU A 146 6.81 -9.93 -4.08
N SER A 147 6.05 -10.76 -3.34
CA SER A 147 5.20 -11.80 -3.94
C SER A 147 4.08 -11.19 -4.79
N HIS A 148 3.41 -10.15 -4.28
CA HIS A 148 2.34 -9.45 -4.99
C HIS A 148 2.85 -8.68 -6.21
N ILE A 149 4.02 -8.05 -6.14
CA ILE A 149 4.63 -7.39 -7.29
C ILE A 149 4.90 -8.40 -8.40
N LEU A 150 5.44 -9.58 -8.09
CA LEU A 150 5.64 -10.63 -9.08
C LEU A 150 4.32 -11.09 -9.71
N GLU A 151 3.28 -11.25 -8.90
CA GLU A 151 1.94 -11.60 -9.40
C GLU A 151 1.38 -10.51 -10.32
N ASP A 152 1.46 -9.24 -9.91
CA ASP A 152 0.93 -8.12 -10.68
C ASP A 152 1.74 -7.88 -11.97
N VAL A 153 3.06 -8.12 -11.96
CA VAL A 153 3.89 -8.14 -13.18
C VAL A 153 3.41 -9.22 -14.15
N ASN A 154 3.11 -10.43 -13.65
CA ASN A 154 2.55 -11.49 -14.50
C ASN A 154 1.18 -11.10 -15.06
N LYS A 155 0.32 -10.45 -14.27
CA LYS A 155 -0.98 -9.92 -14.74
C LYS A 155 -0.81 -8.87 -15.83
N CYS A 156 0.17 -7.95 -15.71
CA CYS A 156 0.49 -6.98 -16.77
C CYS A 156 0.88 -7.68 -18.08
N ILE A 157 1.74 -8.70 -18.02
CA ILE A 157 2.20 -9.44 -19.20
C ILE A 157 1.04 -10.20 -19.86
N ILE A 158 0.17 -10.83 -19.06
CA ILE A 158 -1.01 -11.52 -19.56
C ILE A 158 -1.98 -10.52 -20.20
N ALA A 159 -2.30 -9.41 -19.53
CA ALA A 159 -3.19 -8.38 -20.03
C ALA A 159 -2.68 -7.77 -21.35
N LEU A 160 -1.37 -7.56 -21.48
CA LEU A 160 -0.77 -7.08 -22.72
C LEU A 160 -0.96 -8.07 -23.87
N ARG A 161 -0.74 -9.38 -23.62
CA ARG A 161 -0.95 -10.44 -24.62
C ARG A 161 -2.40 -10.60 -25.04
N ASP A 162 -3.30 -10.48 -24.07
CA ASP A 162 -4.75 -10.57 -24.28
C ASP A 162 -5.34 -9.27 -24.87
N GLN A 163 -4.50 -8.25 -25.08
CA GLN A 163 -4.88 -6.92 -25.57
C GLN A 163 -5.92 -6.21 -24.69
N ASP A 164 -5.86 -6.47 -23.39
CA ASP A 164 -6.79 -5.95 -22.39
C ASP A 164 -6.21 -4.71 -21.71
N ALA A 165 -6.53 -3.53 -22.26
CA ALA A 165 -6.07 -2.25 -21.74
C ALA A 165 -6.53 -1.96 -20.30
N ASP A 166 -7.75 -2.38 -19.95
CA ASP A 166 -8.32 -2.12 -18.61
C ASP A 166 -7.61 -2.95 -17.54
N ASN A 167 -7.33 -4.23 -17.83
CA ASN A 167 -6.55 -5.09 -16.94
C ASN A 167 -5.08 -4.65 -16.86
N LEU A 168 -4.48 -4.18 -17.96
CA LEU A 168 -3.12 -3.66 -17.98
C LEU A 168 -2.99 -2.41 -17.09
N ASP A 169 -3.87 -1.42 -17.26
CA ASP A 169 -3.85 -0.19 -16.46
C ASP A 169 -4.05 -0.49 -14.97
N ARG A 170 -4.99 -1.39 -14.64
CA ARG A 170 -5.25 -1.79 -13.25
C ARG A 170 -4.06 -2.50 -12.61
N ALA A 171 -3.46 -3.47 -13.30
CA ALA A 171 -2.30 -4.20 -12.79
C ALA A 171 -1.07 -3.28 -12.65
N ALA A 172 -0.83 -2.40 -13.62
CA ALA A 172 0.23 -1.41 -13.54
C ALA A 172 0.02 -0.40 -12.41
N GLY A 173 -1.23 0.05 -12.21
CA GLY A 173 -1.61 0.89 -11.07
C GLY A 173 -1.31 0.22 -9.73
N ALA A 174 -1.59 -1.08 -9.61
CA ALA A 174 -1.28 -1.86 -8.42
C ALA A 174 0.24 -1.98 -8.18
N ILE A 175 1.03 -2.29 -9.21
CA ILE A 175 2.50 -2.34 -9.13
C ILE A 175 3.04 -1.00 -8.62
N ARG A 176 2.62 0.11 -9.24
CA ARG A 176 3.05 1.46 -8.86
C ARG A 176 2.71 1.77 -7.41
N GLY A 177 1.47 1.50 -6.98
CA GLY A 177 1.02 1.75 -5.62
C GLY A 177 1.79 0.92 -4.58
N ARG A 178 2.01 -0.37 -4.85
CA ARG A 178 2.76 -1.26 -3.96
C ARG A 178 4.23 -0.85 -3.88
N ALA A 179 4.86 -0.52 -5.01
CA ALA A 179 6.24 -0.07 -5.06
C ALA A 179 6.44 1.25 -4.31
N ALA A 180 5.52 2.21 -4.45
CA ALA A 180 5.53 3.45 -3.68
C ALA A 180 5.39 3.20 -2.18
N ARG A 181 4.50 2.28 -1.77
CA ARG A 181 4.35 1.91 -0.36
C ARG A 181 5.57 1.19 0.21
N VAL A 182 6.23 0.33 -0.57
CA VAL A 182 7.52 -0.26 -0.20
C VAL A 182 8.56 0.82 0.06
N ALA A 183 8.67 1.81 -0.83
CA ALA A 183 9.59 2.92 -0.61
C ALA A 183 9.26 3.70 0.68
N HIS A 184 7.98 4.04 0.89
CA HIS A 184 7.50 4.77 2.06
C HIS A 184 7.85 4.06 3.38
N ILE A 185 7.43 2.80 3.52
CA ILE A 185 7.65 2.02 4.75
C ILE A 185 9.14 1.80 5.00
N VAL A 186 9.93 1.51 3.97
CA VAL A 186 11.36 1.29 4.13
C VAL A 186 12.07 2.59 4.51
N THR A 187 11.70 3.72 3.93
CA THR A 187 12.24 5.03 4.33
C THR A 187 11.94 5.33 5.80
N GLY A 188 10.68 5.19 6.22
CA GLY A 188 10.29 5.41 7.63
C GLY A 188 11.00 4.46 8.59
N GLU A 189 11.17 3.19 8.21
CA GLU A 189 11.97 2.24 9.00
C GLU A 189 13.44 2.68 9.08
N MET A 190 14.06 3.11 7.98
CA MET A 190 15.46 3.55 7.98
C MET A 190 15.69 4.79 8.86
N ASP A 191 14.70 5.68 9.00
CA ASP A 191 14.77 6.85 9.89
C ASP A 191 14.87 6.48 11.38
N SER A 192 14.53 5.24 11.75
CA SER A 192 14.70 4.73 13.12
C SER A 192 16.13 4.27 13.45
N TYR A 193 17.01 4.18 12.45
CA TYR A 193 18.40 3.76 12.62
C TYR A 193 19.36 4.95 12.54
N GLU A 194 20.54 4.81 13.15
CA GLU A 194 21.61 5.80 12.99
C GLU A 194 22.09 5.86 11.52
N PRO A 195 22.27 7.06 10.95
CA PRO A 195 22.82 7.22 9.60
C PRO A 195 24.19 6.54 9.44
N GLY A 196 24.36 5.77 8.37
CA GLY A 196 25.62 5.10 8.06
C GLY A 196 25.51 4.16 6.86
N ALA A 197 26.54 3.33 6.66
CA ALA A 197 26.64 2.47 5.48
C ALA A 197 25.42 1.56 5.25
N TYR A 198 24.72 1.16 6.32
CA TYR A 198 23.48 0.39 6.26
C TYR A 198 22.33 1.18 5.64
N THR A 199 21.95 2.28 6.29
CA THR A 199 20.81 3.11 5.89
C THR A 199 21.08 3.71 4.51
N GLU A 200 22.32 4.14 4.23
CA GLU A 200 22.73 4.58 2.88
C GLU A 200 22.63 3.47 1.83
N GLY A 201 22.99 2.23 2.19
CA GLY A 201 22.91 1.07 1.30
C GLY A 201 21.46 0.74 0.93
N VAL A 202 20.56 0.70 1.91
CA VAL A 202 19.12 0.48 1.69
C VAL A 202 18.52 1.64 0.91
N MET A 203 18.80 2.88 1.32
CA MET A 203 18.24 4.08 0.69
C MET A 203 18.70 4.27 -0.75
N ARG A 204 19.88 3.76 -1.14
CA ARG A 204 20.30 3.75 -2.55
C ARG A 204 19.30 2.99 -3.43
N ASN A 205 18.86 1.82 -2.98
CA ASN A 205 17.89 0.99 -3.72
C ASN A 205 16.50 1.63 -3.70
N VAL A 206 16.09 2.22 -2.56
CA VAL A 206 14.82 2.95 -2.45
C VAL A 206 14.79 4.15 -3.40
N ASN A 207 15.87 4.94 -3.45
CA ASN A 207 15.98 6.09 -4.34
C ASN A 207 15.97 5.67 -5.82
N PHE A 208 16.61 4.55 -6.16
CA PHE A 208 16.54 3.99 -7.51
C PHE A 208 15.12 3.54 -7.88
N LEU A 209 14.40 2.90 -6.94
CA LEU A 209 13.01 2.50 -7.14
C LEU A 209 12.13 3.72 -7.46
N THR A 210 12.20 4.76 -6.64
CA THR A 210 11.32 5.94 -6.73
C THR A 210 11.70 6.89 -7.86
N SER A 211 12.99 7.11 -8.09
CA SER A 211 13.48 8.12 -9.03
C SER A 211 13.75 7.57 -10.43
N THR A 212 13.82 6.25 -10.61
CA THR A 212 14.17 5.63 -11.90
C THR A 212 13.22 4.52 -12.28
N ALA A 213 13.14 3.45 -11.49
CA ALA A 213 12.41 2.25 -11.91
C ALA A 213 10.90 2.50 -12.06
N ILE A 214 10.25 3.12 -11.08
CA ILE A 214 8.81 3.46 -11.14
C ILE A 214 8.50 4.41 -12.31
N PRO A 215 9.19 5.56 -12.49
CA PRO A 215 8.95 6.44 -13.63
C PRO A 215 9.09 5.75 -14.98
N GLU A 216 10.15 4.96 -15.18
CA GLU A 216 10.40 4.22 -16.42
C GLU A 216 9.30 3.20 -16.70
N PHE A 217 8.86 2.45 -15.68
CA PHE A 217 7.74 1.53 -15.77
C PHE A 217 6.44 2.24 -16.17
N VAL A 218 6.11 3.37 -15.53
CA VAL A 218 4.92 4.16 -15.87
C VAL A 218 4.96 4.67 -17.31
N THR A 219 6.12 5.16 -17.76
CA THR A 219 6.29 5.58 -19.16
C THR A 219 6.03 4.42 -20.11
N GLN A 220 6.59 3.24 -19.85
CA GLN A 220 6.42 2.08 -20.73
C GLN A 220 4.97 1.57 -20.74
N VAL A 221 4.27 1.58 -19.59
CA VAL A 221 2.85 1.24 -19.51
C VAL A 221 2.02 2.19 -20.36
N ASN A 222 2.28 3.49 -20.31
CA ASN A 222 1.56 4.47 -21.14
C ASN A 222 1.79 4.21 -22.64
N VAL A 223 3.02 3.90 -23.06
CA VAL A 223 3.32 3.53 -24.45
C VAL A 223 2.55 2.26 -24.86
N ALA A 224 2.49 1.26 -23.99
CA ALA A 224 1.75 0.02 -24.23
C ALA A 224 0.24 0.29 -24.38
N LEU A 225 -0.35 1.07 -23.48
CA LEU A 225 -1.76 1.47 -23.53
C LEU A 225 -2.09 2.28 -24.79
N GLU A 226 -1.21 3.18 -25.22
CA GLU A 226 -1.36 3.90 -26.48
C GLU A 226 -1.31 2.97 -27.70
N ALA A 227 -0.39 2.00 -27.71
CA ALA A 227 -0.27 1.01 -28.78
C ALA A 227 -1.52 0.10 -28.86
N LEU A 228 -2.06 -0.31 -27.71
CA LEU A 228 -3.32 -1.06 -27.60
C LEU A 228 -4.49 -0.26 -28.18
N ASN A 229 -4.65 0.99 -27.77
CA ASN A 229 -5.75 1.86 -28.24
C ASN A 229 -5.69 2.16 -29.74
N ARG A 230 -4.49 2.13 -30.34
CA ARG A 230 -4.27 2.36 -31.77
C ARG A 230 -4.23 1.07 -32.60
N ASN A 231 -4.40 -0.10 -31.97
CA ASN A 231 -4.23 -1.43 -32.59
C ASN A 231 -2.86 -1.56 -33.31
N SER A 232 -1.80 -1.02 -32.73
CA SER A 232 -0.44 -0.98 -33.32
C SER A 232 0.59 -1.76 -32.50
N LEU A 233 0.16 -2.86 -31.86
CA LEU A 233 1.01 -3.71 -31.03
C LEU A 233 2.15 -4.38 -31.80
N ASP A 234 2.03 -4.56 -33.11
CA ASP A 234 3.07 -5.21 -33.94
C ASP A 234 4.42 -4.46 -33.92
N VAL A 235 4.41 -3.18 -33.51
CA VAL A 235 5.60 -2.31 -33.40
C VAL A 235 6.04 -2.14 -31.95
N PHE A 236 5.28 -2.66 -30.99
CA PHE A 236 5.58 -2.56 -29.58
C PHE A 236 6.63 -3.61 -29.17
N ASP A 237 7.64 -3.18 -28.41
CA ASP A 237 8.67 -4.09 -27.90
C ASP A 237 8.19 -4.75 -26.59
N ASP A 238 7.56 -5.92 -26.74
CA ASP A 238 7.13 -6.75 -25.62
C ASP A 238 8.29 -7.13 -24.68
N ASN A 239 9.50 -7.33 -25.21
CA ASN A 239 10.65 -7.72 -24.40
C ASN A 239 11.09 -6.56 -23.52
N GLN A 240 11.13 -5.35 -24.08
CA GLN A 240 11.42 -4.14 -23.30
C GLN A 240 10.41 -3.93 -22.17
N PHE A 241 9.11 -4.17 -22.42
CA PHE A 241 8.09 -4.09 -21.36
C PHE A 241 8.32 -5.10 -20.24
N VAL A 242 8.64 -6.35 -20.60
CA VAL A 242 8.93 -7.41 -19.63
C VAL A 242 10.18 -7.06 -18.82
N ASP A 243 11.25 -6.56 -19.45
CA ASP A 243 12.49 -6.19 -18.77
C ASP A 243 12.28 -5.04 -17.79
N ILE A 244 11.54 -3.99 -18.18
CA ILE A 244 11.21 -2.86 -17.31
C ILE A 244 10.31 -3.30 -16.15
N SER A 245 9.33 -4.17 -16.41
CA SER A 245 8.46 -4.72 -15.36
C SER A 245 9.25 -5.56 -14.36
N LYS A 246 10.19 -6.37 -14.86
CA LYS A 246 11.07 -7.21 -14.03
C LYS A 246 12.04 -6.36 -13.20
N LYS A 247 12.51 -5.24 -13.72
CA LYS A 247 13.35 -4.27 -13.01
C LYS A 247 12.70 -3.75 -11.72
N ILE A 248 11.37 -3.55 -11.70
CA ILE A 248 10.63 -3.19 -10.48
C ILE A 248 10.74 -4.31 -9.43
N TYR A 249 10.46 -5.55 -9.84
CA TYR A 249 10.56 -6.72 -8.98
C TYR A 249 11.98 -6.89 -8.42
N ASP A 250 13.00 -6.86 -9.28
CA ASP A 250 14.40 -7.02 -8.90
C ASP A 250 14.83 -5.93 -7.91
N THR A 251 14.43 -4.68 -8.12
CA THR A 251 14.74 -3.58 -7.19
C THR A 251 14.08 -3.79 -5.81
N ILE A 252 12.83 -4.25 -5.77
CA ILE A 252 12.13 -4.54 -4.51
C ILE A 252 12.77 -5.73 -3.79
N HIS A 253 13.19 -6.75 -4.55
CA HIS A 253 13.96 -7.88 -4.03
C HIS A 253 15.29 -7.41 -3.41
N ASP A 254 16.02 -6.52 -4.07
CA ASP A 254 17.28 -5.96 -3.58
C ASP A 254 17.09 -5.11 -2.32
N ILE A 255 16.02 -4.31 -2.24
CA ILE A 255 15.63 -3.60 -1.01
C ILE A 255 15.43 -4.60 0.13
N ARG A 256 14.62 -5.63 -0.07
CA ARG A 256 14.35 -6.67 0.94
C ARG A 256 15.64 -7.37 1.39
N CYS A 257 16.50 -7.77 0.45
CA CYS A 257 17.78 -8.38 0.76
C CYS A 257 18.67 -7.45 1.59
N SER A 258 18.72 -6.15 1.25
CA SER A 258 19.52 -5.15 1.94
C SER A 258 19.05 -4.93 3.39
N VAL A 259 17.74 -4.84 3.61
CA VAL A 259 17.13 -4.75 4.95
C VAL A 259 17.44 -6.01 5.78
N MET A 260 17.42 -7.20 5.16
CA MET A 260 17.71 -8.45 5.84
C MET A 260 19.21 -8.69 6.15
N MET A 261 20.14 -8.06 5.41
CA MET A 261 21.58 -8.30 5.59
C MET A 261 22.06 -7.94 7.00
N ILE A 262 21.59 -6.83 7.56
CA ILE A 262 22.05 -6.40 8.89
C ILE A 262 21.31 -7.07 10.04
N ARG A 263 20.07 -7.53 9.89
CA ARG A 263 19.42 -8.29 10.99
C ARG A 263 20.16 -9.59 11.31
N LYS A 264 20.78 -10.25 10.32
CA LYS A 264 21.68 -11.39 10.58
C LYS A 264 22.96 -10.98 11.30
N LEU A 265 23.57 -9.84 10.92
CA LEU A 265 24.78 -9.32 11.57
C LEU A 265 24.53 -8.78 12.98
N LEU A 266 23.42 -8.08 13.24
CA LEU A 266 23.00 -7.57 14.55
C LEU A 266 22.63 -8.70 15.51
N ILE A 267 21.95 -9.76 15.02
CA ILE A 267 21.71 -10.97 15.81
C ILE A 267 23.05 -11.62 16.17
N ILE A 268 23.98 -11.77 15.22
CA ILE A 268 25.32 -12.29 15.53
C ILE A 268 26.04 -11.39 16.55
N PHE A 269 25.99 -10.07 16.40
CA PHE A 269 26.64 -9.14 17.32
C PHE A 269 26.03 -9.18 18.73
N THR A 270 24.70 -9.20 18.87
CA THR A 270 24.03 -9.32 20.18
C THR A 270 24.33 -10.65 20.86
N TYR A 271 24.33 -11.76 20.11
CA TYR A 271 24.74 -13.06 20.66
C TYR A 271 26.22 -13.08 21.05
N THR A 272 27.10 -12.40 20.30
CA THR A 272 28.54 -12.34 20.61
C THR A 272 28.82 -11.45 21.82
N VAL A 273 28.11 -10.33 21.98
CA VAL A 273 28.21 -9.43 23.14
C VAL A 273 27.68 -10.09 24.42
N LEU A 274 26.53 -10.80 24.34
CA LEU A 274 26.01 -11.57 25.48
C LEU A 274 26.95 -12.71 25.89
N TYR A 275 27.57 -13.41 24.93
CA TYR A 275 28.56 -14.46 25.23
C TYR A 275 29.83 -13.89 25.87
N LEU A 276 30.25 -12.68 25.50
CA LEU A 276 31.40 -12.00 26.09
C LEU A 276 31.11 -11.49 27.51
N GLU A 277 29.91 -11.02 27.80
CA GLU A 277 29.52 -10.64 29.17
C GLU A 277 29.40 -11.84 30.12
N GLU A 278 28.91 -13.00 29.65
CA GLU A 278 28.89 -14.24 30.46
C GLU A 278 30.29 -14.84 30.69
N CYS A 279 31.30 -14.50 29.88
CA CYS A 279 32.68 -14.96 30.07
C CYS A 279 33.51 -14.06 31.01
N TYR A 280 32.96 -12.93 31.45
CA TYR A 280 33.64 -11.95 32.32
C TYR A 280 32.99 -11.79 33.70
N LEU A 281 32.06 -12.68 34.07
CA LEU A 281 31.44 -12.84 35.40
C LEU A 281 31.71 -14.25 35.92
#